data_AF-V3ZYE4-F1
#
_entry.id   AF-V3ZYE4-F1
#
_cell.length_a   1.000
_cell.length_b   1.000
_cell.length_c   1.000
_cell.angle_alpha   90.00
_cell.angle_beta   90.00
_cell.angle_gamma   90.00
#
_symmetry.space_group_name_H-M   'P 1'
#
loop_
_entity.id
_entity.type
_entity.pdbx_description
1 polymer ?
#
loop_
_entity_poly.entity_id
_entity_poly.type
_entity_poly.pdbx_seq_one_letter_code
_entity_poly.pdbx_strand_id
1 'polypeptide(L)'
;TKSTRYIVIKQYDVYQTKSTRYIVIKQYDVYQTKSTRYIVIKQYDVYQTKSTRYIVIKQYDVYQTKSTRYIVIKQYDVYQTKSTRYIVIKQYDVYQTKSTRYIVIKQYDVYQTKSTRYIVIKQYDVYQTKSTRYIVIKQYDVYQTKSTRYIVIKQYDVYQTKSTRYIVIKQYDVYQTKSTRYIVIKQYDVYQTKSTRYIVIKQYDVYQTKARDI
;
A
#
# COMPACT_ATOMS: atom_id res chain seq x y z
N THR A 1 -4.94 36.19 -11.57
CA THR A 1 -4.21 34.91 -11.71
C THR A 1 -4.72 34.18 -12.94
N LYS A 2 -3.91 34.03 -14.01
CA LYS A 2 -4.33 33.28 -15.21
C LYS A 2 -4.67 31.84 -14.81
N SER A 3 -5.97 31.54 -14.72
CA SER A 3 -6.48 30.18 -14.53
C SER A 3 -6.57 29.54 -15.90
N THR A 4 -5.58 28.72 -16.25
CA THR A 4 -5.65 27.95 -17.48
C THR A 4 -6.62 26.79 -17.25
N ARG A 5 -7.75 26.79 -17.98
CA ARG A 5 -8.77 25.73 -17.80
C ARG A 5 -8.26 24.38 -18.29
N TYR A 6 -7.59 24.34 -19.44
CA TYR A 6 -7.15 23.11 -20.10
C TYR A 6 -5.73 23.27 -20.63
N ILE A 7 -4.91 22.26 -20.41
CA ILE A 7 -3.57 22.14 -20.98
C ILE A 7 -3.47 20.77 -21.62
N VAL A 8 -3.06 20.74 -22.89
CA VAL A 8 -2.74 19.52 -23.62
C VAL A 8 -1.32 19.68 -24.12
N ILE A 9 -0.41 18.80 -23.70
CA ILE A 9 0.98 18.84 -24.13
C ILE A 9 1.38 17.49 -24.71
N LYS A 10 1.99 17.52 -25.89
CA LYS A 10 2.52 16.32 -26.55
C LYS A 10 3.88 15.92 -25.97
N GLN A 11 4.78 16.89 -25.79
CA GLN A 11 6.11 16.69 -25.25
C GLN A 11 6.63 18.01 -24.66
N TYR A 12 7.38 17.94 -23.56
CA TYR A 12 8.17 19.04 -23.00
C TYR A 12 9.22 18.46 -22.04
N ASP A 13 10.27 19.22 -21.78
CA ASP A 13 11.30 18.80 -20.82
C ASP A 13 10.93 19.27 -19.41
N VAL A 14 10.68 20.58 -19.24
CA VAL A 14 10.30 21.15 -17.94
C VAL A 14 9.04 22.01 -18.06
N TYR A 15 8.05 21.77 -17.19
CA TYR A 15 6.84 22.58 -17.17
C TYR A 15 6.32 22.83 -15.75
N GLN A 16 5.95 24.09 -15.48
CA GLN A 16 5.45 24.53 -14.18
C GLN A 16 4.10 25.24 -14.31
N THR A 17 3.15 24.88 -13.44
CA THR A 17 1.85 25.58 -13.36
C THR A 17 1.44 25.92 -11.94
N LYS A 18 0.68 27.02 -11.80
CA LYS A 18 0.10 27.42 -10.51
C LYS A 18 -1.27 26.75 -10.27
N SER A 19 -2.24 26.95 -11.17
CA SER A 19 -3.58 26.39 -10.99
C SER A 19 -4.23 26.09 -12.33
N THR A 20 -4.67 24.85 -12.48
CA THR A 20 -5.23 24.31 -13.73
C THR A 20 -6.41 23.39 -13.42
N ARG A 21 -7.40 23.35 -14.31
CA ARG A 21 -8.54 22.43 -14.12
C ARG A 21 -8.22 21.06 -14.70
N TYR A 22 -7.72 21.00 -15.92
CA TYR A 22 -7.41 19.76 -16.62
C TYR A 22 -6.05 19.82 -17.29
N ILE A 23 -5.30 18.72 -17.16
CA ILE A 23 -4.02 18.53 -17.81
C ILE A 23 -3.98 17.14 -18.44
N VAL A 24 -3.63 17.10 -19.72
CA VAL A 24 -3.36 15.87 -20.46
C VAL A 24 -1.95 16.00 -21.04
N ILE A 25 -1.08 15.07 -20.66
CA ILE A 25 0.29 15.05 -21.15
C ILE A 25 0.63 13.67 -21.70
N LYS A 26 1.23 13.63 -22.88
CA LYS A 26 1.73 12.37 -23.46
C LYS A 26 3.11 12.01 -22.91
N GLN A 27 4.08 12.91 -22.91
CA GLN A 27 5.42 12.66 -22.43
C GLN A 27 6.04 13.91 -21.80
N TYR A 28 6.84 13.74 -20.74
CA TYR A 28 7.71 14.77 -20.20
C TYR A 28 8.77 14.26 -19.23
N ASP A 29 9.80 15.06 -18.99
CA ASP A 29 10.85 14.72 -18.04
C ASP A 29 10.51 15.24 -16.64
N VAL A 30 10.25 16.54 -16.48
CA VAL A 30 9.97 17.15 -15.17
C VAL A 30 8.72 18.04 -15.16
N TYR A 31 7.78 17.72 -14.26
CA TYR A 31 6.58 18.54 -14.07
C TYR A 31 6.33 18.93 -12.63
N GLN A 32 5.96 20.21 -12.44
CA GLN A 32 5.53 20.71 -11.15
C GLN A 32 4.20 21.48 -11.22
N THR A 33 3.27 21.15 -10.32
CA THR A 33 2.05 21.95 -10.12
C THR A 33 1.73 22.19 -8.65
N LYS A 34 1.14 23.36 -8.35
CA LYS A 34 0.58 23.62 -7.01
C LYS A 34 -0.80 22.99 -6.86
N SER A 35 -1.71 23.19 -7.80
CA SER A 35 -3.09 22.74 -7.68
C SER A 35 -3.68 22.36 -9.04
N THR A 36 -4.14 21.11 -9.16
CA THR A 36 -4.85 20.65 -10.36
C THR A 36 -6.11 19.87 -9.99
N ARG A 37 -7.18 19.97 -10.79
CA ARG A 37 -8.37 19.12 -10.56
C ARG A 37 -8.19 17.72 -11.15
N TYR A 38 -7.77 17.62 -12.41
CA TYR A 38 -7.58 16.36 -13.11
C TYR A 38 -6.29 16.33 -13.91
N ILE A 39 -5.57 15.22 -13.81
CA ILE A 39 -4.33 14.98 -14.54
C ILE A 39 -4.39 13.59 -15.16
N VAL A 40 -4.07 13.53 -16.45
CA VAL A 40 -3.88 12.30 -17.20
C VAL A 40 -2.51 12.35 -17.85
N ILE A 41 -1.66 11.40 -17.53
CA ILE A 41 -0.30 11.32 -18.05
C ILE A 41 -0.03 9.92 -18.62
N LYS A 42 0.55 9.87 -19.81
CA LYS A 42 0.97 8.58 -20.39
C LYS A 42 2.36 8.17 -19.86
N GLN A 43 3.38 9.01 -20.00
CA GLN A 43 4.76 8.70 -19.59
C GLN A 43 5.44 9.93 -18.98
N TYR A 44 6.25 9.72 -17.93
CA TYR A 44 7.17 10.73 -17.41
C TYR A 44 8.25 10.20 -16.47
N ASP A 45 9.29 11.00 -16.27
CA ASP A 45 10.37 10.66 -15.35
C ASP A 45 10.08 11.18 -13.94
N VAL A 46 9.89 12.50 -13.78
CA VAL A 46 9.69 13.14 -12.46
C VAL A 46 8.45 14.02 -12.40
N TYR A 47 7.57 13.74 -11.44
CA TYR A 47 6.39 14.57 -11.18
C TYR A 47 6.24 14.97 -9.72
N GLN A 48 5.95 16.26 -9.51
CA GLN A 48 5.64 16.80 -8.18
C GLN A 48 4.34 17.61 -8.16
N THR A 49 3.47 17.31 -7.20
CA THR A 49 2.26 18.12 -6.92
C THR A 49 2.02 18.40 -5.46
N LYS A 50 1.49 19.58 -5.14
CA LYS A 50 0.99 19.87 -3.79
C LYS A 50 -0.42 19.34 -3.57
N SER A 51 -1.36 19.61 -4.49
CA SER A 51 -2.77 19.23 -4.33
C SER A 51 -3.38 18.82 -5.66
N THR A 52 -3.95 17.61 -5.71
CA THR A 52 -4.69 17.15 -6.89
C THR A 52 -5.97 16.40 -6.49
N ARG A 53 -7.07 16.54 -7.25
CA ARG A 53 -8.26 15.70 -6.98
C ARG A 53 -8.12 14.31 -7.61
N TYR A 54 -7.77 14.24 -8.89
CA TYR A 54 -7.69 12.98 -9.63
C TYR A 54 -6.44 12.91 -10.49
N ILE A 55 -5.77 11.75 -10.43
CA ILE A 55 -4.58 11.46 -11.22
C ILE A 55 -4.71 10.08 -11.84
N VAL A 56 -4.47 10.01 -13.13
CA VAL A 56 -4.35 8.76 -13.89
C VAL A 56 -3.01 8.76 -14.61
N ILE A 57 -2.19 7.76 -14.33
CA ILE A 57 -0.86 7.64 -14.93
C ILE A 57 -0.68 6.23 -15.49
N LYS A 58 -0.14 6.14 -16.70
CA LYS A 58 0.21 4.85 -17.30
C LYS A 58 1.60 4.37 -16.85
N GLN A 59 2.65 5.17 -17.00
CA GLN A 59 4.03 4.80 -16.68
C GLN A 59 4.78 6.00 -16.10
N TYR A 60 5.62 5.76 -15.09
CA TYR A 60 6.59 6.74 -14.61
C TYR A 60 7.68 6.19 -13.70
N ASP A 61 8.74 6.97 -13.52
CA ASP A 61 9.86 6.58 -12.66
C ASP A 61 9.67 7.12 -11.24
N VAL A 62 9.54 8.45 -11.06
CA VAL A 62 9.46 9.10 -9.75
C VAL A 62 8.25 10.02 -9.60
N TYR A 63 7.41 9.75 -8.61
CA TYR A 63 6.27 10.61 -8.28
C TYR A 63 6.22 11.02 -6.82
N GLN A 64 5.98 12.31 -6.59
CA GLN A 64 5.77 12.87 -5.26
C GLN A 64 4.49 13.71 -5.17
N THR A 65 3.65 13.43 -4.18
CA THR A 65 2.49 14.28 -3.85
C THR A 65 2.33 14.56 -2.36
N LYS A 66 1.83 15.76 -2.03
CA LYS A 66 1.41 16.08 -0.65
C LYS A 66 -0.02 15.62 -0.38
N SER A 67 -0.98 15.95 -1.24
CA SER A 67 -2.39 15.65 -1.02
C SER A 67 -3.07 15.26 -2.32
N THR A 68 -3.65 14.07 -2.36
CA THR A 68 -4.46 13.62 -3.50
C THR A 68 -5.74 12.92 -3.07
N ARG A 69 -6.85 13.10 -3.79
CA ARG A 69 -8.09 12.36 -3.47
C ARG A 69 -8.10 10.98 -4.11
N TYR A 70 -7.78 10.87 -5.40
CA TYR A 70 -7.77 9.59 -6.12
C TYR A 70 -6.56 9.47 -7.04
N ILE A 71 -5.96 8.30 -7.03
CA ILE A 71 -4.80 7.95 -7.87
C ILE A 71 -5.03 6.58 -8.49
N VAL A 72 -4.84 6.51 -9.80
CA VAL A 72 -4.82 5.26 -10.56
C VAL A 72 -3.52 5.21 -11.34
N ILE A 73 -2.74 4.16 -11.11
CA ILE A 73 -1.44 3.98 -11.76
C ILE A 73 -1.34 2.57 -12.33
N LYS A 74 -0.86 2.46 -13.57
CA LYS A 74 -0.59 1.14 -14.16
C LYS A 74 0.80 0.61 -13.77
N GLN A 75 1.87 1.38 -13.97
CA GLN A 75 3.25 0.95 -13.68
C GLN A 75 4.08 2.12 -13.14
N TYR A 76 4.94 1.84 -12.17
CA TYR A 76 5.96 2.78 -11.72
C TYR A 76 7.09 2.19 -10.88
N ASP A 77 8.18 2.93 -10.75
CA ASP A 77 9.33 2.50 -9.96
C ASP A 77 9.23 3.04 -8.52
N VAL A 78 9.17 4.36 -8.35
CA VAL A 78 9.18 5.02 -7.03
C VAL A 78 8.02 5.98 -6.84
N TYR A 79 7.23 5.74 -5.78
CA TYR A 79 6.14 6.63 -5.40
C TYR A 79 6.16 7.04 -3.93
N GLN A 80 5.99 8.34 -3.70
CA GLN A 80 5.84 8.90 -2.36
C GLN A 80 4.60 9.80 -2.23
N THR A 81 3.77 9.53 -1.21
CA THR A 81 2.65 10.41 -0.83
C THR A 81 2.58 10.70 0.66
N LYS A 82 2.14 11.92 1.01
CA LYS A 82 1.82 12.25 2.41
C LYS A 82 0.38 11.86 2.77
N SER A 83 -0.61 12.21 1.94
CA SER A 83 -2.02 11.98 2.25
C SER A 83 -2.81 11.65 0.99
N THR A 84 -3.43 10.47 0.98
CA THR A 84 -4.31 10.07 -0.13
C THR A 84 -5.60 9.42 0.35
N ARG A 85 -6.73 9.66 -0.33
CA ARG A 85 -7.98 8.97 0.03
C ARG A 85 -8.06 7.58 -0.62
N TYR A 86 -7.81 7.48 -1.92
CA TYR A 86 -7.87 6.21 -2.64
C TYR A 86 -6.70 6.05 -3.61
N ILE A 87 -6.14 4.84 -3.64
CA ILE A 87 -5.05 4.47 -4.53
C ILE A 87 -5.35 3.10 -5.13
N VAL A 88 -5.23 3.02 -6.45
CA VAL A 88 -5.29 1.77 -7.20
C VAL A 88 -4.04 1.66 -8.06
N ILE A 89 -3.28 0.59 -7.86
CA ILE A 89 -2.02 0.36 -8.57
C ILE A 89 -2.00 -1.06 -9.13
N LYS A 90 -1.55 -1.20 -10.38
CA LYS A 90 -1.36 -2.52 -10.98
C LYS A 90 0.02 -3.10 -10.65
N GLN A 91 1.11 -2.38 -10.89
CA GLN A 91 2.48 -2.86 -10.66
C GLN A 91 3.37 -1.73 -10.15
N TYR A 92 4.27 -2.04 -9.22
CA TYR A 92 5.36 -1.14 -8.83
C TYR A 92 6.48 -1.78 -8.03
N ASP A 93 7.62 -1.09 -7.96
CA ASP A 93 8.77 -1.55 -7.21
C ASP A 93 8.75 -1.01 -5.77
N VAL A 94 8.76 0.32 -5.60
CA VAL A 94 8.86 0.96 -4.27
C VAL A 94 7.74 1.97 -4.02
N TYR A 95 7.00 1.77 -2.95
CA TYR A 95 5.95 2.71 -2.52
C TYR A 95 6.06 3.11 -1.05
N GLN A 96 5.93 4.41 -0.79
CA GLN A 96 5.85 4.97 0.55
C GLN A 96 4.64 5.90 0.73
N THR A 97 3.83 5.66 1.77
CA THR A 97 2.78 6.59 2.22
C THR A 97 2.82 6.89 3.70
N LYS A 98 2.47 8.12 4.07
CA LYS A 98 2.20 8.45 5.48
C LYS A 98 0.77 8.11 5.89
N SER A 99 -0.23 8.50 5.10
CA SER A 99 -1.64 8.32 5.44
C SER A 99 -2.47 8.01 4.20
N THR A 100 -3.16 6.87 4.22
CA THR A 100 -4.10 6.52 3.16
C THR A 100 -5.42 5.95 3.71
N ARG A 101 -6.56 6.25 3.08
CA ARG A 101 -7.83 5.61 3.49
C ARG A 101 -7.99 4.23 2.87
N TYR A 102 -7.82 4.09 1.56
CA TYR A 102 -7.96 2.83 0.84
C TYR A 102 -6.85 2.62 -0.17
N ILE A 103 -6.33 1.40 -0.24
CA ILE A 103 -5.30 0.98 -1.18
C ILE A 103 -5.68 -0.36 -1.77
N VAL A 104 -5.61 -0.45 -3.10
CA VAL A 104 -5.75 -1.69 -3.85
C VAL A 104 -4.54 -1.85 -4.74
N ILE A 105 -3.80 -2.95 -4.58
CA ILE A 105 -2.59 -3.22 -5.34
C ILE A 105 -2.65 -4.64 -5.91
N LYS A 106 -2.27 -4.80 -7.18
CA LYS A 106 -2.14 -6.12 -7.78
C LYS A 106 -0.78 -6.75 -7.50
N GLN A 107 0.33 -6.08 -7.79
CA GLN A 107 1.69 -6.62 -7.62
C GLN A 107 2.65 -5.52 -7.15
N TYR A 108 3.57 -5.87 -6.25
CA TYR A 108 4.70 -5.01 -5.91
C TYR A 108 5.84 -5.70 -5.17
N ASP A 109 7.00 -5.04 -5.15
CA ASP A 109 8.18 -5.55 -4.45
C ASP A 109 8.24 -5.02 -3.01
N VAL A 110 8.30 -3.69 -2.84
CA VAL A 110 8.47 -3.06 -1.52
C VAL A 110 7.41 -2.01 -1.23
N TYR A 111 6.69 -2.19 -0.12
CA TYR A 111 5.70 -1.23 0.35
C TYR A 111 5.90 -0.83 1.81
N GLN A 112 5.85 0.48 2.06
CA GLN A 112 5.86 1.05 3.41
C GLN A 112 4.70 2.02 3.65
N THR A 113 3.96 1.81 4.75
CA THR A 113 2.95 2.78 5.22
C THR A 113 3.03 3.08 6.70
N LYS A 114 2.75 4.32 7.09
CA LYS A 114 2.56 4.66 8.51
C LYS A 114 1.12 4.37 8.97
N SER A 115 0.11 4.84 8.25
CA SER A 115 -1.29 4.66 8.64
C SER A 115 -2.17 4.40 7.44
N THR A 116 -2.93 3.29 7.48
CA THR A 116 -3.94 3.01 6.46
C THR A 116 -5.24 2.48 7.07
N ARG A 117 -6.41 2.80 6.51
CA ARG A 117 -7.66 2.16 6.97
C ARG A 117 -7.87 0.78 6.33
N TYR A 118 -7.78 0.69 5.01
CA TYR A 118 -8.06 -0.54 4.27
C TYR A 118 -7.01 -0.79 3.21
N ILE A 119 -6.53 -2.03 3.15
CA ILE A 119 -5.54 -2.49 2.16
C ILE A 119 -6.00 -3.82 1.59
N VAL A 120 -5.98 -3.90 0.26
CA VAL A 120 -6.21 -5.14 -0.49
C VAL A 120 -5.04 -5.34 -1.44
N ILE A 121 -4.34 -6.46 -1.30
CA ILE A 121 -3.17 -6.79 -2.11
C ILE A 121 -3.29 -8.20 -2.67
N LYS A 122 -2.97 -8.37 -3.95
CA LYS A 122 -2.92 -9.70 -4.56
C LYS A 122 -1.56 -10.39 -4.34
N GLN A 123 -0.44 -9.77 -4.67
CA GLN A 123 0.90 -10.35 -4.56
C GLN A 123 1.92 -9.31 -4.14
N TYR A 124 2.87 -9.69 -3.29
CA TYR A 124 4.05 -8.88 -3.00
C TYR A 124 5.19 -9.61 -2.30
N ASP A 125 6.38 -9.01 -2.33
CA ASP A 125 7.57 -9.56 -1.68
C ASP A 125 7.70 -9.04 -0.26
N VAL A 126 7.82 -7.70 -0.07
CA VAL A 126 8.06 -7.08 1.24
C VAL A 126 7.05 -6.00 1.58
N TYR A 127 6.37 -6.16 2.71
CA TYR A 127 5.44 -5.15 3.23
C TYR A 127 5.71 -4.77 4.68
N GLN A 128 5.71 -3.46 4.93
CA GLN A 128 5.80 -2.90 6.27
C GLN A 128 4.69 -1.87 6.56
N THR A 129 3.97 -2.07 7.66
CA THR A 129 3.02 -1.07 8.17
C THR A 129 3.17 -0.78 9.67
N LYS A 130 2.99 0.49 10.05
CA LYS A 130 2.87 0.82 11.49
C LYS A 130 1.46 0.59 12.02
N SER A 131 0.43 1.07 11.33
CA SER A 131 -0.96 0.97 11.80
C SER A 131 -1.92 0.75 10.65
N THR A 132 -2.71 -0.32 10.72
CA THR A 132 -3.77 -0.57 9.74
C THR A 132 -5.07 -1.05 10.40
N ARG A 133 -6.23 -0.72 9.85
CA ARG A 133 -7.50 -1.26 10.38
C ARG A 133 -7.84 -2.62 9.78
N TYR A 134 -7.79 -2.73 8.46
CA TYR A 134 -8.13 -3.95 7.72
C TYR A 134 -7.12 -4.23 6.62
N ILE A 135 -6.67 -5.48 6.54
CA ILE A 135 -5.76 -5.96 5.52
C ILE A 135 -6.29 -7.27 4.95
N VAL A 136 -6.33 -7.35 3.62
CA VAL A 136 -6.65 -8.57 2.88
C VAL A 136 -5.52 -8.81 1.89
N ILE A 137 -4.87 -9.96 2.01
CA ILE A 137 -3.74 -10.33 1.14
C ILE A 137 -3.96 -11.74 0.59
N LYS A 138 -3.68 -11.92 -0.71
CA LYS A 138 -3.71 -13.26 -1.31
C LYS A 138 -2.38 -14.00 -1.13
N GLN A 139 -1.25 -13.41 -1.52
CA GLN A 139 0.07 -14.06 -1.47
C GLN A 139 1.15 -13.05 -1.09
N TYR A 140 2.12 -13.47 -0.28
CA TYR A 140 3.34 -12.71 -0.03
C TYR A 140 4.49 -13.49 0.60
N ASP A 141 5.70 -12.93 0.52
CA ASP A 141 6.89 -13.54 1.10
C ASP A 141 7.11 -13.03 2.54
N VAL A 142 7.28 -11.70 2.72
CA VAL A 142 7.60 -11.09 4.02
C VAL A 142 6.64 -9.98 4.40
N TYR A 143 5.99 -10.12 5.56
CA TYR A 143 5.13 -9.10 6.12
C TYR A 143 5.49 -8.71 7.56
N GLN A 144 5.55 -7.41 7.80
CA GLN A 144 5.73 -6.85 9.13
C GLN A 144 4.66 -5.78 9.46
N THR A 145 4.01 -5.94 10.61
CA THR A 145 3.11 -4.90 11.17
C THR A 145 3.33 -4.63 12.64
N LYS A 146 3.19 -3.36 13.06
CA LYS A 146 3.16 -3.02 14.49
C LYS A 146 1.76 -3.20 15.09
N SER A 147 0.71 -2.68 14.45
CA SER A 147 -0.65 -2.74 14.97
C SER A 147 -1.67 -2.91 13.86
N THR A 148 -2.49 -3.96 13.96
CA THR A 148 -3.61 -4.16 13.03
C THR A 148 -4.89 -4.59 13.74
N ARG A 149 -6.07 -4.18 13.26
CA ARG A 149 -7.33 -4.68 13.84
C ARG A 149 -7.74 -6.01 13.22
N TYR A 150 -7.76 -6.13 11.90
CA TYR A 150 -8.13 -7.36 11.19
C TYR A 150 -7.18 -7.66 10.05
N ILE A 151 -6.79 -8.92 9.95
CA ILE A 151 -5.94 -9.44 8.87
C ILE A 151 -6.56 -10.72 8.33
N VAL A 152 -6.66 -10.79 7.01
CA VAL A 152 -7.05 -12.00 6.27
C VAL A 152 -5.96 -12.28 5.24
N ILE A 153 -5.34 -13.46 5.32
CA ILE A 153 -4.27 -13.86 4.42
C ILE A 153 -4.56 -15.26 3.88
N LYS A 154 -4.37 -15.45 2.57
CA LYS A 154 -4.49 -16.79 1.97
C LYS A 154 -3.18 -17.59 2.07
N GLN A 155 -2.04 -17.05 1.65
CA GLN A 155 -0.75 -17.74 1.65
C GLN A 155 0.38 -16.79 2.00
N TYR A 156 1.37 -17.25 2.76
CA TYR A 156 2.62 -16.54 2.96
C TYR A 156 3.78 -17.35 3.53
N ASP A 157 4.99 -16.84 3.39
CA ASP A 157 6.19 -17.49 3.92
C ASP A 157 6.50 -16.98 5.33
N VAL A 158 6.73 -15.68 5.52
CA VAL A 158 7.12 -15.09 6.82
C VAL A 158 6.21 -13.95 7.25
N TYR A 159 5.60 -14.10 8.43
CA TYR A 159 4.78 -13.06 9.04
C TYR A 159 5.23 -12.68 10.45
N GLN A 160 5.36 -11.37 10.68
CA GLN A 160 5.62 -10.80 11.99
C GLN A 160 4.62 -9.70 12.37
N THR A 161 4.00 -9.84 13.55
CA THR A 161 3.18 -8.76 14.13
C THR A 161 3.47 -8.50 15.60
N LYS A 162 3.39 -7.23 16.03
CA LYS A 162 3.44 -6.90 17.46
C LYS A 162 2.07 -7.02 18.12
N SER A 163 1.01 -6.47 17.52
CA SER A 163 -0.33 -6.49 18.10
C SER A 163 -1.39 -6.62 17.03
N THR A 164 -2.26 -7.62 17.15
CA THR A 164 -3.42 -7.76 16.26
C THR A 164 -4.69 -8.14 17.02
N ARG A 165 -5.87 -7.68 16.60
CA ARG A 165 -7.13 -8.11 17.23
C ARG A 165 -7.63 -9.44 16.65
N TYR A 166 -7.70 -9.55 15.33
CA TYR A 166 -8.16 -10.76 14.64
C TYR A 166 -7.27 -11.10 13.46
N ILE A 167 -6.93 -12.38 13.33
CA ILE A 167 -6.15 -12.92 12.23
C ILE A 167 -6.83 -14.17 11.70
N VAL A 168 -7.00 -14.23 10.38
CA VAL A 168 -7.46 -15.42 9.65
C VAL A 168 -6.43 -15.75 8.58
N ILE A 169 -5.85 -16.94 8.64
CA ILE A 169 -4.82 -17.39 7.71
C ILE A 169 -5.18 -18.78 7.18
N LYS A 170 -5.03 -18.99 5.87
CA LYS A 170 -5.22 -20.31 5.27
C LYS A 170 -3.95 -21.17 5.31
N GLN A 171 -2.81 -20.66 4.84
CA GLN A 171 -1.55 -21.42 4.75
C GLN A 171 -0.36 -20.52 5.06
N TYR A 172 0.64 -21.04 5.78
CA TYR A 172 1.92 -20.37 5.96
C TYR A 172 3.08 -21.23 6.45
N ASP A 173 4.30 -20.73 6.28
CA ASP A 173 5.51 -21.40 6.75
C ASP A 173 5.89 -20.92 8.15
N VAL A 174 6.16 -19.62 8.35
CA VAL A 174 6.63 -19.06 9.63
C VAL A 174 5.76 -17.91 10.13
N TYR A 175 5.19 -18.05 11.33
CA TYR A 175 4.40 -17.01 11.99
C TYR A 175 4.94 -16.63 13.36
N GLN A 176 5.12 -15.32 13.57
CA GLN A 176 5.45 -14.75 14.87
C GLN A 176 4.50 -13.61 15.27
N THR A 177 3.89 -13.72 16.45
CA THR A 177 3.12 -12.63 17.07
C THR A 177 3.48 -12.39 18.53
N LYS A 178 3.52 -11.12 18.95
CA LYS A 178 3.65 -10.81 20.39
C LYS A 178 2.32 -10.85 21.12
N SER A 179 1.25 -10.32 20.53
CA SER A 179 -0.07 -10.29 21.18
C SER A 179 -1.18 -10.33 20.14
N THR A 180 -2.09 -11.30 20.27
CA THR A 180 -3.29 -11.37 19.44
C THR A 180 -4.53 -11.73 20.27
N ARG A 181 -5.71 -11.20 19.94
CA ARG A 181 -6.94 -11.65 20.66
C ARG A 181 -7.50 -12.93 20.06
N TYR A 182 -7.62 -13.01 18.74
CA TYR A 182 -8.23 -14.15 18.05
C TYR A 182 -7.40 -14.54 16.83
N ILE A 183 -7.12 -15.83 16.69
CA ILE A 183 -6.40 -16.41 15.56
C ILE A 183 -7.16 -17.62 15.04
N VAL A 184 -7.37 -17.68 13.72
CA VAL A 184 -7.88 -18.85 13.01
C VAL A 184 -6.87 -19.21 11.92
N ILE A 185 -6.33 -20.41 11.97
CA ILE A 185 -5.31 -20.91 11.05
C ILE A 185 -5.76 -22.28 10.51
N LYS A 186 -5.65 -22.48 9.19
CA LYS A 186 -5.94 -23.80 8.60
C LYS A 186 -4.70 -24.71 8.55
N GLN A 187 -3.56 -24.24 8.05
CA GLN A 187 -2.34 -25.05 7.86
C GLN A 187 -1.10 -24.20 8.16
N TYR A 188 -0.10 -24.80 8.82
CA TYR A 188 1.21 -24.20 9.00
C TYR A 188 2.36 -25.13 9.39
N ASP A 189 3.59 -24.63 9.20
CA ASP A 189 4.82 -25.32 9.61
C ASP A 189 5.29 -24.87 10.99
N VAL A 190 5.58 -23.56 11.19
CA VAL A 190 6.15 -23.01 12.43
C VAL A 190 5.31 -21.85 13.00
N TYR A 191 4.81 -22.02 14.22
CA TYR A 191 4.03 -21.00 14.93
C TYR A 191 4.64 -20.57 16.27
N GLN A 192 4.76 -19.25 16.48
CA GLN A 192 5.14 -18.66 17.76
C GLN A 192 4.20 -17.50 18.17
N THR A 193 3.63 -17.60 19.37
CA THR A 193 2.93 -16.49 20.03
C THR A 193 3.35 -16.33 21.49
N LYS A 194 3.43 -15.07 21.96
CA LYS A 194 3.62 -14.78 23.39
C LYS A 194 2.31 -14.65 24.17
N SER A 195 1.23 -14.24 23.51
CA SER A 195 -0.05 -13.97 24.17
C SER A 195 -1.17 -14.09 23.14
N THR A 196 -2.08 -15.04 23.36
CA THR A 196 -3.29 -15.22 22.57
C THR A 196 -4.47 -15.56 23.46
N ARG A 197 -5.64 -14.94 23.24
CA ARG A 197 -6.85 -15.25 24.03
C ARG A 197 -7.63 -16.44 23.43
N TYR A 198 -7.74 -16.50 22.11
CA TYR A 198 -8.40 -17.60 21.41
C TYR A 198 -7.62 -18.00 20.17
N ILE A 199 -7.40 -19.30 20.00
CA ILE A 199 -6.73 -19.88 18.85
C ILE A 199 -7.52 -21.08 18.34
N VAL A 200 -7.68 -21.16 17.02
CA VAL A 200 -8.24 -22.33 16.33
C VAL A 200 -7.25 -22.71 15.24
N ILE A 201 -6.76 -23.94 15.29
CA ILE A 201 -5.80 -24.53 14.35
C ILE A 201 -6.40 -25.82 13.81
N LYS A 202 -6.34 -26.04 12.50
CA LYS A 202 -6.83 -27.28 11.88
C LYS A 202 -5.73 -28.33 11.64
N GLN A 203 -4.56 -27.93 11.14
CA GLN A 203 -3.42 -28.82 10.83
C GLN A 203 -2.11 -28.09 11.13
N TYR A 204 -1.13 -28.82 11.67
CA TYR A 204 0.17 -28.28 12.07
C TYR A 204 1.28 -29.33 12.06
N ASP A 205 2.53 -28.87 11.85
CA ASP A 205 3.74 -29.69 12.06
C ASP A 205 4.41 -29.36 13.41
N VAL A 206 4.76 -28.09 13.70
CA VAL A 206 5.45 -27.70 14.96
C VAL A 206 4.75 -26.55 15.68
N TYR A 207 4.30 -26.78 16.92
CA TYR A 207 3.62 -25.78 17.74
C TYR A 207 4.39 -25.45 19.03
N GLN A 208 4.68 -24.15 19.26
CA GLN A 208 5.19 -23.69 20.55
C GLN A 208 4.41 -22.46 21.06
N THR A 209 3.88 -22.56 22.26
CA THR A 209 3.28 -21.45 23.00
C THR A 209 3.94 -21.28 24.35
N LYS A 210 4.46 -20.07 24.62
CA LYS A 210 4.66 -19.63 26.00
C LYS A 210 3.36 -18.94 26.46
N ALA A 211 2.30 -19.73 26.62
CA ALA A 211 1.08 -19.25 27.22
C ALA A 211 1.33 -19.09 28.73
N ARG A 212 1.05 -17.91 29.28
CA ARG A 212 0.70 -17.82 30.69
C ARG A 212 -0.77 -18.18 30.73
N ASP A 213 -1.08 -19.37 31.23
CA ASP A 213 -2.44 -19.76 31.54
C ASP A 213 -3.06 -18.71 32.46
N ILE A 214 -4.26 -18.23 32.10
CA ILE A 214 -5.19 -17.59 33.02
C ILE A 214 -6.41 -18.49 33.05
#